data_AF-A0A1H6YM40-F1
#
_entry.id   AF-A0A1H6YM40-F1
#
_cell.length_a   1.000
_cell.length_b   1.000
_cell.length_c   1.000
_cell.angle_alpha   90.00
_cell.angle_beta   90.00
_cell.angle_gamma   90.00
#
_symmetry.space_group_name_H-M   'P 1'
#
loop_
_entity.id
_entity.type
_entity.pdbx_description
1 polymer ?
#
loop_
_entity_poly.entity_id
_entity_poly.type
_entity_poly.pdbx_seq_one_letter_code
_entity_poly.pdbx_strand_id
1 'polypeptide(L)'
;MGAKLQLFNIFNSLLTIVPLLIISWVLILLAKQTIKKALLSNIILAITFVGVWASAIWMLNRDWSLHAYEVTYDAIQTQKVDKEGKPILDKHSEPIYEYKAIHAANQPKEGDNVVKHTAVVSQLATLAKGDKVEIYQELGNFNILDIKQKEHLTKQFAEANKETEIVQAEITEIKDNQVEITASWFSILNSFFIIALASLVSKLWDSRFNPPASIKYGLGLIIMAIGFGVLAYGSHGITEGTRVSMMWLVFAYFFHTLGELFSSPVGLSYVSKLVPARMIALMFGMWYLAIAIGNNLAATLGGQIETITEQYSLSVFFLIFTVVPIVAGLLVIALNPVLKKLMHGVK
;
A
#
# COMPACT_ATOMS: atom_id res chain seq x y z
N MET A 1 -29.39 3.13 0.90
CA MET A 1 -28.30 2.84 1.87
C MET A 1 -28.02 1.33 1.89
N GLY A 2 -27.10 0.87 1.05
CA GLY A 2 -26.82 -0.56 0.86
C GLY A 2 -26.20 -1.19 2.12
N ALA A 3 -26.75 -2.32 2.58
CA ALA A 3 -26.26 -3.05 3.75
C ALA A 3 -24.76 -3.40 3.66
N LYS A 4 -24.22 -3.56 2.44
CA LYS A 4 -22.79 -3.84 2.20
C LYS A 4 -21.89 -2.63 2.48
N LEU A 5 -22.31 -1.42 2.11
CA LEU A 5 -21.59 -0.17 2.40
C LEU A 5 -21.56 0.11 3.91
N GLN A 6 -22.69 -0.11 4.59
CA GLN A 6 -22.74 0.01 6.05
C GLN A 6 -21.85 -1.02 6.75
N LEU A 7 -21.92 -2.29 6.36
CA LEU A 7 -21.08 -3.34 6.95
C LEU A 7 -19.59 -3.05 6.75
N PHE A 8 -19.22 -2.55 5.57
CA PHE A 8 -17.87 -2.12 5.26
C PHE A 8 -17.40 -0.95 6.13
N ASN A 9 -18.20 0.12 6.20
CA ASN A 9 -17.86 1.30 7.00
C ASN A 9 -17.74 0.96 8.50
N ILE A 10 -18.56 0.04 9.00
CA ILE A 10 -18.44 -0.50 10.36
C ILE A 10 -17.11 -1.23 10.52
N PHE A 11 -16.76 -2.13 9.60
CA PHE A 11 -15.51 -2.88 9.68
C PHE A 11 -14.28 -1.95 9.64
N ASN A 12 -14.28 -0.92 8.79
CA ASN A 12 -13.21 0.08 8.75
C ASN A 12 -13.05 0.83 10.06
N SER A 13 -14.17 1.31 10.60
CA SER A 13 -14.19 2.04 11.85
C SER A 13 -13.60 1.18 12.95
N LEU A 14 -13.95 -0.11 13.01
CA LEU A 14 -13.36 -1.04 13.97
C LEU A 14 -11.87 -1.24 13.75
N LEU A 15 -11.43 -1.48 12.50
CA LEU A 15 -10.03 -1.71 12.17
C LEU A 15 -9.16 -0.47 12.46
N THR A 16 -9.74 0.73 12.36
CA THR A 16 -9.05 1.99 12.67
C THR A 16 -9.05 2.31 14.15
N ILE A 17 -10.22 2.23 14.80
CA ILE A 17 -10.41 2.68 16.16
C ILE A 17 -9.82 1.69 17.18
N VAL A 18 -9.96 0.38 16.97
CA VAL A 18 -9.53 -0.63 17.95
C VAL A 18 -8.00 -0.58 18.21
N PRO A 19 -7.13 -0.61 17.18
CA PRO A 19 -5.69 -0.36 17.33
C PRO A 19 -5.36 0.94 18.07
N LEU A 20 -6.01 2.05 17.67
CA LEU A 20 -5.75 3.36 18.26
C LEU A 20 -6.15 3.43 19.73
N LEU A 21 -7.24 2.76 20.13
CA LEU A 21 -7.65 2.65 21.53
C LEU A 21 -6.63 1.84 22.35
N ILE A 22 -6.15 0.72 21.82
CA ILE A 22 -5.13 -0.10 22.49
C ILE A 22 -3.84 0.70 22.68
N ILE A 23 -3.38 1.40 21.63
CA ILE A 23 -2.19 2.25 21.73
C ILE A 23 -2.42 3.38 22.73
N SER A 24 -3.57 4.08 22.68
CA SER A 24 -3.93 5.15 23.63
C SER A 24 -3.83 4.65 25.07
N TRP A 25 -4.39 3.46 25.33
CA TRP A 25 -4.34 2.83 26.65
C TRP A 25 -2.91 2.55 27.10
N VAL A 26 -2.08 1.94 26.23
CA VAL A 26 -0.67 1.65 26.54
C VAL A 26 0.11 2.94 26.78
N LEU A 27 -0.13 3.99 25.98
CA LEU A 27 0.52 5.28 26.15
C LEU A 27 0.14 5.95 27.48
N ILE A 28 -1.12 5.83 27.91
CA ILE A 28 -1.55 6.31 29.24
C ILE A 28 -0.84 5.54 30.35
N LEU A 29 -0.72 4.21 30.22
CA LEU A 29 0.02 3.39 31.20
C LEU A 29 1.49 3.79 31.28
N LEU A 30 2.15 3.98 30.14
CA LEU A 30 3.54 4.43 30.08
C LEU A 30 3.69 5.83 30.65
N ALA A 31 2.82 6.76 30.28
CA ALA A 31 2.84 8.13 30.79
C ALA A 31 2.74 8.16 32.31
N LYS A 32 1.85 7.37 32.92
CA LYS A 32 1.75 7.26 34.40
C LYS A 32 3.07 6.85 35.05
N GLN A 33 3.86 6.01 34.40
CA GLN A 33 5.16 5.55 34.92
C GLN A 33 6.29 6.55 34.65
N THR A 34 6.23 7.29 33.54
CA THR A 34 7.35 8.14 33.08
C THR A 34 7.15 9.63 33.35
N ILE A 35 5.96 10.10 33.74
CA ILE A 35 5.64 11.54 33.83
C ILE A 35 6.56 12.31 34.78
N LYS A 36 7.06 11.66 35.84
CA LYS A 36 8.01 12.28 36.77
C LYS A 36 9.43 12.40 36.20
N LYS A 37 9.78 11.59 35.20
CA LYS A 37 11.13 11.53 34.60
C LYS A 37 11.21 12.26 33.26
N ALA A 38 10.12 12.29 32.50
CA ALA A 38 10.07 12.78 31.13
C ALA A 38 8.74 13.50 30.82
N LEU A 39 8.39 14.50 31.64
CA LEU A 39 7.11 15.23 31.54
C LEU A 39 6.91 15.85 30.16
N LEU A 40 7.92 16.54 29.62
CA LEU A 40 7.85 17.20 28.31
C LEU A 40 7.59 16.19 27.19
N SER A 41 8.29 15.05 27.22
CA SER A 41 8.12 13.98 26.23
C SER A 41 6.70 13.42 26.24
N ASN A 42 6.12 13.22 27.42
CA ASN A 42 4.75 12.70 27.53
C ASN A 42 3.70 13.70 27.05
N ILE A 43 3.91 15.01 27.27
CA ILE A 43 3.00 16.05 26.76
C ILE A 43 3.05 16.10 25.23
N ILE A 44 4.26 16.13 24.64
CA ILE A 44 4.42 16.15 23.18
C ILE A 44 3.81 14.87 22.57
N LEU A 45 4.03 13.72 23.20
CA LEU A 45 3.45 12.45 22.76
C LEU A 45 1.91 12.46 22.83
N ALA A 46 1.32 13.05 23.89
CA ALA A 46 -0.12 13.19 23.99
C ALA A 46 -0.69 14.11 22.89
N ILE A 47 -0.05 15.25 22.61
CA ILE A 47 -0.47 16.19 21.57
C ILE A 47 -0.42 15.54 20.18
N THR A 48 0.69 14.86 19.87
CA THR A 48 0.83 14.15 18.59
C THR A 48 -0.25 13.06 18.45
N PHE A 49 -0.56 12.34 19.54
CA PHE A 49 -1.61 11.33 19.50
C PHE A 49 -3.02 11.90 19.34
N VAL A 50 -3.30 13.09 19.88
CA VAL A 50 -4.55 13.83 19.59
C VAL A 50 -4.64 14.17 18.10
N GLY A 51 -3.53 14.57 17.47
CA GLY A 51 -3.49 14.81 16.01
C GLY A 51 -3.78 13.55 15.19
N VAL A 52 -3.26 12.39 15.60
CA VAL A 52 -3.57 11.09 14.98
C VAL A 52 -5.05 10.76 15.11
N TRP A 53 -5.65 10.95 16.29
CA TRP A 53 -7.09 10.77 16.51
C TRP A 53 -7.93 11.70 15.65
N ALA A 54 -7.58 12.99 15.58
CA ALA A 54 -8.28 13.95 14.75
C ALA A 54 -8.25 13.54 13.27
N SER A 55 -7.09 13.07 12.79
CA SER A 55 -6.93 12.58 11.41
C SER A 55 -7.76 11.32 11.16
N ALA A 56 -7.76 10.37 12.10
CA ALA A 56 -8.53 9.13 12.00
C ALA A 56 -10.05 9.41 12.01
N ILE A 57 -10.53 10.28 12.90
CA ILE A 57 -11.94 10.68 12.97
C ILE A 57 -12.34 11.43 11.69
N TRP A 58 -11.51 12.35 11.22
CA TRP A 58 -11.75 13.07 9.97
C TRP A 58 -11.84 12.11 8.77
N MET A 59 -10.89 11.17 8.68
CA MET A 59 -10.87 10.14 7.64
C MET A 59 -12.13 9.27 7.70
N LEU A 60 -12.51 8.76 8.87
CA LEU A 60 -13.72 7.96 9.03
C LEU A 60 -14.96 8.78 8.69
N ASN A 61 -15.08 10.02 9.17
CA ASN A 61 -16.21 10.86 8.82
C ASN A 61 -16.33 11.09 7.30
N ARG A 62 -15.18 11.28 6.62
CA ARG A 62 -15.12 11.36 5.17
C ARG A 62 -15.61 10.07 4.53
N ASP A 63 -15.09 8.92 4.95
CA ASP A 63 -15.43 7.60 4.38
C ASP A 63 -16.92 7.25 4.56
N TRP A 64 -17.50 7.63 5.70
CA TRP A 64 -18.94 7.47 5.97
C TRP A 64 -19.81 8.43 5.14
N SER A 65 -19.24 9.49 4.60
CA SER A 65 -19.92 10.49 3.77
C SER A 65 -19.65 10.30 2.27
N LEU A 66 -18.87 9.29 1.87
CA LEU A 66 -18.59 9.01 0.46
C LEU A 66 -19.77 8.27 -0.20
N HIS A 67 -20.12 8.73 -1.40
CA HIS A 67 -21.10 8.10 -2.28
C HIS A 67 -20.42 7.57 -3.54
N ALA A 68 -20.83 6.39 -4.02
CA ALA A 68 -20.31 5.79 -5.23
C ALA A 68 -21.28 6.00 -6.40
N TYR A 69 -20.77 6.51 -7.51
CA TYR A 69 -21.49 6.80 -8.73
C TYR A 69 -20.91 5.97 -9.88
N GLU A 70 -21.76 5.46 -10.76
CA GLU A 70 -21.33 4.98 -12.07
C GLU A 70 -21.43 6.13 -13.05
N VAL A 71 -20.30 6.47 -13.66
CA VAL A 71 -20.19 7.46 -14.72
C VAL A 71 -19.97 6.76 -16.05
N THR A 72 -20.64 7.23 -17.08
CA THR A 72 -20.43 6.81 -18.46
C THR A 72 -19.63 7.87 -19.18
N TYR A 73 -18.59 7.46 -19.89
CA TYR A 73 -17.75 8.31 -20.73
C TYR A 73 -17.55 7.68 -22.10
N ASP A 74 -17.25 8.52 -23.09
CA ASP A 74 -16.94 8.04 -24.43
C ASP A 74 -15.48 7.59 -24.49
N ALA A 75 -15.26 6.39 -25.00
CA ALA A 75 -13.94 5.77 -25.13
C ALA A 75 -13.72 5.26 -26.54
N ILE A 76 -12.49 5.40 -27.03
CA ILE A 76 -12.04 4.79 -28.28
C ILE A 76 -11.71 3.32 -27.98
N GLN A 77 -12.42 2.41 -28.64
CA GLN A 77 -12.11 0.99 -28.60
C GLN A 77 -10.93 0.70 -29.53
N THR A 78 -9.76 0.45 -28.95
CA THR A 78 -8.57 0.02 -29.69
C THR A 78 -8.28 -1.45 -29.44
N GLN A 79 -8.05 -2.23 -30.48
CA GLN A 79 -7.60 -3.61 -30.35
C GLN A 79 -6.18 -3.60 -29.77
N LYS A 80 -5.96 -4.31 -28.66
CA LYS A 80 -4.63 -4.38 -28.06
C LYS A 80 -3.74 -5.21 -28.98
N VAL A 81 -2.70 -4.61 -29.51
CA VAL A 81 -1.74 -5.24 -30.43
C VAL A 81 -0.41 -5.43 -29.71
N ASP A 82 0.27 -6.55 -29.98
CA ASP A 82 1.61 -6.82 -29.49
C ASP A 82 2.64 -5.88 -30.14
N LYS A 83 3.91 -5.98 -29.71
CA LYS A 83 5.02 -5.16 -30.24
C LYS A 83 5.30 -5.39 -31.73
N GLU A 84 4.69 -6.41 -32.35
CA GLU A 84 4.78 -6.76 -33.77
C GLU A 84 3.52 -6.38 -34.57
N GLY A 85 2.52 -5.78 -33.90
CA GLY A 85 1.25 -5.36 -34.52
C GLY A 85 0.18 -6.46 -34.62
N LYS A 86 0.34 -7.60 -33.94
CA LYS A 86 -0.68 -8.68 -33.94
C LYS A 86 -1.64 -8.53 -32.76
N PRO A 87 -2.94 -8.87 -32.92
CA PRO A 87 -3.91 -8.80 -31.83
C PRO A 87 -3.51 -9.68 -30.65
N ILE A 88 -3.51 -9.11 -29.45
CA ILE A 88 -3.40 -9.87 -28.20
C ILE A 88 -4.75 -10.55 -28.00
N LEU A 89 -4.73 -11.88 -27.98
CA LEU A 89 -5.92 -12.71 -27.80
C LEU A 89 -6.10 -13.10 -26.34
N ASP A 90 -7.35 -13.22 -25.90
CA ASP A 90 -7.74 -13.72 -24.59
C ASP A 90 -7.58 -15.26 -24.51
N LYS A 91 -7.92 -15.86 -23.36
CA LYS A 91 -7.81 -17.31 -23.14
C LYS A 91 -8.72 -18.15 -24.06
N HIS A 92 -9.65 -17.54 -24.79
CA HIS A 92 -10.58 -18.16 -25.73
C HIS A 92 -10.29 -17.80 -27.20
N SER A 93 -9.14 -17.18 -27.48
CA SER A 93 -8.76 -16.71 -28.83
C SER A 93 -9.58 -15.54 -29.36
N GLU A 94 -10.19 -14.73 -28.49
CA GLU A 94 -10.87 -13.48 -28.84
C GLU A 94 -9.95 -12.26 -28.65
N PRO A 95 -10.01 -11.22 -29.49
CA PRO A 95 -9.18 -10.03 -29.31
C PRO A 95 -9.46 -9.29 -28.00
N ILE A 96 -8.41 -8.95 -27.25
CA ILE A 96 -8.51 -8.07 -26.10
C ILE A 96 -8.60 -6.64 -26.60
N TYR A 97 -9.65 -5.92 -26.18
CA TYR A 97 -9.85 -4.51 -26.49
C TYR A 97 -9.43 -3.65 -25.30
N GLU A 98 -8.74 -2.56 -25.61
CA GLU A 98 -8.42 -1.48 -24.68
C GLU A 98 -9.33 -0.29 -24.96
N TYR A 99 -9.88 0.31 -23.91
CA TYR A 99 -10.80 1.45 -24.00
C TYR A 99 -10.09 2.70 -23.51
N LYS A 100 -9.71 3.59 -24.44
CA LYS A 100 -9.04 4.85 -24.09
C LYS A 100 -10.07 5.97 -24.04
N ALA A 101 -10.22 6.61 -22.89
CA ALA A 101 -11.16 7.71 -22.74
C ALA A 101 -10.86 8.85 -23.73
N ILE A 102 -11.89 9.47 -24.28
CA ILE A 102 -11.77 10.63 -25.17
C ILE A 102 -11.57 11.89 -24.32
N HIS A 103 -10.53 12.64 -24.63
CA HIS A 103 -10.18 13.92 -24.01
C HIS A 103 -9.42 14.79 -25.02
N ALA A 104 -9.06 16.03 -24.67
CA ALA A 104 -8.45 16.97 -25.62
C ALA A 104 -7.20 16.37 -26.30
N ALA A 105 -6.32 15.73 -25.52
CA ALA A 105 -5.10 15.07 -26.01
C ALA A 105 -5.33 13.80 -26.85
N ASN A 106 -6.54 13.22 -26.84
CA ASN A 106 -6.84 11.93 -27.49
C ASN A 106 -8.22 11.97 -28.15
N GLN A 107 -8.27 12.58 -29.35
CA GLN A 107 -9.47 12.65 -30.17
C GLN A 107 -9.59 11.45 -31.12
N PRO A 108 -10.82 10.95 -31.38
CA PRO A 108 -11.05 9.86 -32.31
C PRO A 108 -10.62 10.23 -33.73
N LYS A 109 -9.92 9.32 -34.40
CA LYS A 109 -9.51 9.42 -35.80
C LYS A 109 -10.57 8.78 -36.71
N GLU A 110 -10.56 9.12 -37.99
CA GLU A 110 -11.50 8.59 -38.98
C GLU A 110 -11.33 7.07 -39.11
N GLY A 111 -12.31 6.29 -38.66
CA GLY A 111 -12.28 4.82 -38.58
C GLY A 111 -12.25 4.22 -37.17
N ASP A 112 -12.15 5.05 -36.12
CA ASP A 112 -12.16 4.59 -34.72
C ASP A 112 -13.58 4.23 -34.24
N ASN A 113 -13.71 3.10 -33.54
CA ASN A 113 -14.95 2.70 -32.89
C ASN A 113 -15.10 3.41 -31.53
N VAL A 114 -15.94 4.44 -31.49
CA VAL A 114 -16.29 5.12 -30.23
C VAL A 114 -17.41 4.36 -29.53
N VAL A 115 -17.14 3.92 -28.31
CA VAL A 115 -18.10 3.19 -27.48
C VAL A 115 -18.28 3.88 -26.13
N LYS A 116 -19.48 3.76 -25.56
CA LYS A 116 -19.75 4.22 -24.21
C LYS A 116 -19.21 3.20 -23.22
N HIS A 117 -18.30 3.64 -22.34
CA HIS A 117 -17.75 2.81 -21.28
C HIS A 117 -18.12 3.38 -19.92
N THR A 118 -18.22 2.52 -18.90
CA THR A 118 -18.59 2.92 -17.55
C THR A 118 -17.41 2.79 -16.60
N ALA A 119 -17.28 3.76 -15.68
CA ALA A 119 -16.37 3.70 -14.56
C ALA A 119 -17.15 3.94 -13.26
N VAL A 120 -16.67 3.36 -12.17
CA VAL A 120 -17.18 3.69 -10.83
C VAL A 120 -16.27 4.76 -10.25
N VAL A 121 -16.87 5.79 -9.68
CA VAL A 121 -16.17 6.93 -9.08
C VAL A 121 -16.80 7.24 -7.73
N SER A 122 -15.98 7.69 -6.76
CA SER A 122 -16.44 8.03 -5.41
C SER A 122 -16.38 9.53 -5.17
N GLN A 123 -17.48 10.14 -4.72
CA GLN A 123 -17.58 11.58 -4.45
C GLN A 123 -18.30 11.87 -3.13
N LEU A 124 -17.88 12.94 -2.42
CA LEU A 124 -18.54 13.43 -1.20
C LEU A 124 -19.84 14.18 -1.49
N ALA A 125 -19.96 14.80 -2.67
CA ALA A 125 -21.14 15.53 -3.08
C ALA A 125 -22.26 14.55 -3.44
N THR A 126 -23.49 14.89 -3.06
CA THR A 126 -24.70 14.21 -3.54
C THR A 126 -24.98 14.67 -4.97
N LEU A 127 -24.76 13.80 -5.94
CA LEU A 127 -24.98 14.08 -7.37
C LEU A 127 -26.19 13.31 -7.89
N ALA A 128 -26.90 13.89 -8.84
CA ALA A 128 -28.09 13.30 -9.43
C ALA A 128 -27.73 12.50 -10.69
N LYS A 129 -28.56 11.50 -11.00
CA LYS A 129 -28.49 10.80 -12.28
C LYS A 129 -28.73 11.80 -13.42
N GLY A 130 -27.85 11.80 -14.41
CA GLY A 130 -27.86 12.74 -15.54
C GLY A 130 -26.98 13.97 -15.36
N ASP A 131 -26.36 14.15 -14.19
CA ASP A 131 -25.39 15.24 -14.00
C ASP A 131 -24.15 15.00 -14.88
N LYS A 132 -23.75 16.05 -15.60
CA LYS A 132 -22.49 16.06 -16.34
C LYS A 132 -21.36 16.38 -15.39
N VAL A 133 -20.37 15.50 -15.36
CA VAL A 133 -19.21 15.58 -14.48
C VAL A 133 -17.94 15.46 -15.31
N GLU A 134 -16.87 16.08 -14.81
CA GLU A 134 -15.55 15.97 -15.42
C GLU A 134 -14.74 14.99 -14.59
N ILE A 135 -14.17 13.97 -15.24
CA ILE A 135 -13.37 12.94 -14.60
C ILE A 135 -11.93 12.97 -15.11
N TYR A 136 -10.99 12.59 -14.25
CA TYR A 136 -9.58 12.47 -14.57
C TYR A 136 -9.06 11.13 -14.07
N GLN A 137 -8.22 10.47 -14.88
CA GLN A 137 -7.62 9.20 -14.50
C GLN A 137 -6.31 9.43 -13.76
N GLU A 138 -6.24 8.97 -12.52
CA GLU A 138 -5.03 9.04 -11.70
C GLU A 138 -4.68 7.63 -11.22
N LEU A 139 -3.47 7.15 -11.54
CA LEU A 139 -2.98 5.81 -11.19
C LEU A 139 -3.95 4.66 -11.58
N GLY A 140 -4.65 4.83 -12.71
CA GLY A 140 -5.57 3.83 -13.25
C GLY A 140 -7.03 4.00 -12.84
N ASN A 141 -7.35 4.85 -11.85
CA ASN A 141 -8.72 5.08 -11.37
C ASN A 141 -9.25 6.45 -11.77
N PHE A 142 -10.54 6.55 -12.10
CA PHE A 142 -11.18 7.83 -12.41
C PHE A 142 -11.65 8.53 -11.12
N ASN A 143 -11.39 9.83 -11.03
CA ASN A 143 -11.88 10.70 -9.96
C ASN A 143 -12.71 11.83 -10.58
N ILE A 144 -13.84 12.19 -9.98
CA ILE A 144 -14.60 13.39 -10.36
C ILE A 144 -13.81 14.62 -9.88
N LEU A 145 -13.64 15.59 -10.77
CA LEU A 145 -12.90 16.81 -10.49
C LEU A 145 -13.79 17.86 -9.81
N ASP A 146 -13.35 18.33 -8.65
CA ASP A 146 -13.84 19.58 -8.09
C ASP A 146 -13.28 20.79 -8.86
N ILE A 147 -13.96 21.93 -8.80
CA ILE A 147 -13.56 23.18 -9.48
C ILE A 147 -12.08 23.53 -9.22
N LYS A 148 -11.63 23.41 -7.97
CA LYS A 148 -10.23 23.69 -7.60
C LYS A 148 -9.24 22.69 -8.18
N GLN A 149 -9.60 21.41 -8.22
CA GLN A 149 -8.75 20.35 -8.77
C GLN A 149 -8.60 20.52 -10.28
N LYS A 150 -9.70 20.86 -10.97
CA LYS A 150 -9.70 21.22 -12.39
C LYS A 150 -8.76 22.37 -12.68
N GLU A 151 -8.86 23.47 -11.93
CA GLU A 151 -7.98 24.63 -12.12
C GLU A 151 -6.51 24.27 -11.93
N HIS A 152 -6.20 23.47 -10.91
CA HIS A 152 -4.83 23.01 -10.64
C HIS A 152 -4.30 22.12 -11.77
N LEU A 153 -5.06 21.11 -12.20
CA LEU A 153 -4.66 20.21 -13.29
C LEU A 153 -4.51 20.97 -14.61
N THR A 154 -5.43 21.88 -14.91
CA THR A 154 -5.36 22.69 -16.14
C THR A 154 -4.09 23.55 -16.16
N LYS A 155 -3.70 24.14 -15.01
CA LYS A 155 -2.42 24.85 -14.89
C LYS A 155 -1.23 23.91 -15.08
N GLN A 156 -1.26 22.73 -14.47
CA GLN A 156 -0.18 21.75 -14.57
C GLN A 156 0.04 21.28 -16.03
N PHE A 157 -1.04 21.02 -16.76
CA PHE A 157 -0.97 20.66 -18.19
C PHE A 157 -0.44 21.83 -19.04
N ALA A 158 -0.89 23.06 -18.76
CA ALA A 158 -0.40 24.25 -19.44
C ALA A 158 1.10 24.49 -19.19
N GLU A 159 1.58 24.32 -17.95
CA GLU A 159 3.01 24.43 -17.59
C GLU A 159 3.85 23.32 -18.24
N ALA A 160 3.30 22.12 -18.39
CA ALA A 160 3.93 20.99 -19.07
C ALA A 160 3.83 21.07 -20.61
N ASN A 161 3.16 22.10 -21.16
CA ASN A 161 2.85 22.25 -22.58
C ASN A 161 2.17 21.00 -23.19
N LYS A 162 1.29 20.37 -22.40
CA LYS A 162 0.51 19.18 -22.77
C LYS A 162 -0.97 19.55 -22.85
N GLU A 163 -1.71 18.86 -23.74
CA GLU A 163 -3.17 18.98 -23.79
C GLU A 163 -3.82 18.31 -22.58
N THR A 164 -5.03 18.75 -22.24
CA THR A 164 -5.72 18.24 -21.05
C THR A 164 -6.24 16.82 -21.27
N GLU A 165 -6.02 15.98 -20.27
CA GLU A 165 -6.53 14.60 -20.23
C GLU A 165 -7.86 14.50 -19.45
N ILE A 166 -8.60 15.61 -19.37
CA ILE A 166 -9.88 15.69 -18.66
C ILE A 166 -10.99 15.13 -19.56
N VAL A 167 -11.75 14.18 -19.03
CA VAL A 167 -12.81 13.45 -19.74
C VAL A 167 -14.17 13.96 -19.28
N GLN A 168 -15.07 14.21 -20.22
CA GLN A 168 -16.46 14.53 -19.92
C GLN A 168 -17.24 13.24 -19.71
N ALA A 169 -17.96 13.13 -18.60
CA ALA A 169 -18.74 11.94 -18.24
C ALA A 169 -20.13 12.31 -17.72
N GLU A 170 -21.05 11.36 -17.74
CA GLU A 170 -22.41 11.53 -17.25
C GLU A 170 -22.72 10.47 -16.19
N ILE A 171 -23.35 10.87 -15.08
CA ILE A 171 -23.75 9.92 -14.03
C ILE A 171 -24.96 9.11 -14.50
N THR A 172 -24.75 7.81 -14.71
CA THR A 172 -25.80 6.91 -15.22
C THR A 172 -26.50 6.14 -14.12
N GLU A 173 -25.80 5.81 -13.03
CA GLU A 173 -26.39 5.09 -11.89
C GLU A 173 -25.74 5.49 -10.56
N ILE A 174 -26.53 5.58 -9.49
CA ILE A 174 -26.02 5.74 -8.13
C ILE A 174 -25.80 4.33 -7.58
N LYS A 175 -24.54 3.89 -7.51
CA LYS A 175 -24.18 2.53 -7.07
C LYS A 175 -23.87 2.48 -5.58
N ASP A 176 -24.87 2.82 -4.76
CA ASP A 176 -24.84 2.73 -3.28
C ASP A 176 -24.52 1.33 -2.70
N ASN A 177 -24.50 0.29 -3.54
CA ASN A 177 -24.34 -1.11 -3.13
C ASN A 177 -23.01 -1.74 -3.58
N GLN A 178 -22.16 -0.99 -4.29
CA GLN A 178 -20.80 -1.40 -4.64
C GLN A 178 -19.82 -0.59 -3.79
N VAL A 179 -19.10 -1.29 -2.92
CA VAL A 179 -18.05 -0.70 -2.09
C VAL A 179 -16.75 -0.83 -2.84
N GLU A 180 -16.20 0.29 -3.29
CA GLU A 180 -14.84 0.33 -3.80
C GLU A 180 -13.88 0.54 -2.62
N ILE A 181 -13.05 -0.45 -2.33
CA ILE A 181 -12.09 -0.38 -1.24
C ILE A 181 -10.84 0.31 -1.76
N THR A 182 -10.55 1.51 -1.23
CA THR A 182 -9.34 2.25 -1.61
C THR A 182 -8.07 1.52 -1.15
N ALA A 183 -7.01 1.56 -1.96
CA ALA A 183 -5.77 0.85 -1.67
C ALA A 183 -5.09 1.32 -0.36
N SER A 184 -5.27 2.60 0.00
CA SER A 184 -4.69 3.18 1.22
C SER A 184 -5.13 2.47 2.49
N TRP A 185 -6.32 1.84 2.49
CA TRP A 185 -6.84 1.11 3.63
C TRP A 185 -5.99 -0.07 4.02
N PHE A 186 -5.32 -0.75 3.08
CA PHE A 186 -4.46 -1.88 3.43
C PHE A 186 -3.28 -1.46 4.32
N SER A 187 -2.92 -0.17 4.35
CA SER A 187 -1.87 0.36 5.22
C SER A 187 -2.17 0.15 6.71
N ILE A 188 -3.45 0.09 7.08
CA ILE A 188 -3.85 -0.11 8.48
C ILE A 188 -3.55 -1.50 8.99
N LEU A 189 -3.48 -2.48 8.07
CA LEU A 189 -3.24 -3.87 8.41
C LEU A 189 -1.88 -4.05 9.07
N ASN A 190 -0.87 -3.26 8.67
CA ASN A 190 0.45 -3.30 9.31
C ASN A 190 0.34 -2.97 10.81
N SER A 191 -0.23 -1.82 11.16
CA SER A 191 -0.42 -1.41 12.56
C SER A 191 -1.28 -2.41 13.35
N PHE A 192 -2.35 -2.92 12.74
CA PHE A 192 -3.21 -3.93 13.36
C PHE A 192 -2.44 -5.21 13.69
N PHE A 193 -1.69 -5.76 12.72
CA PHE A 193 -0.92 -6.98 12.92
C PHE A 193 0.23 -6.79 13.91
N ILE A 194 0.88 -5.62 13.95
CA ILE A 194 1.88 -5.32 14.98
C ILE A 194 1.25 -5.47 16.36
N ILE A 195 0.12 -4.81 16.63
CA ILE A 195 -0.52 -4.85 17.96
C ILE A 195 -1.00 -6.26 18.30
N ALA A 196 -1.62 -6.94 17.33
CA ALA A 196 -2.17 -8.28 17.53
C ALA A 196 -1.07 -9.32 17.78
N LEU A 197 0.07 -9.22 17.09
CA LEU A 197 1.12 -10.24 17.10
C LEU A 197 2.30 -9.89 18.00
N ALA A 198 2.55 -8.63 18.36
CA ALA A 198 3.70 -8.22 19.17
C ALA A 198 3.78 -8.99 20.49
N SER A 199 2.64 -9.17 21.16
CA SER A 199 2.58 -9.91 22.43
C SER A 199 2.90 -11.40 22.24
N LEU A 200 2.50 -11.99 21.12
CA LEU A 200 2.80 -13.39 20.79
C LEU A 200 4.30 -13.58 20.49
N VAL A 201 4.87 -12.67 19.68
CA VAL A 201 6.28 -12.71 19.31
C VAL A 201 7.17 -12.43 20.53
N SER A 202 6.77 -11.53 21.42
CA SER A 202 7.49 -11.30 22.69
C SER A 202 7.54 -12.55 23.56
N LYS A 203 6.42 -13.28 23.71
CA LYS A 203 6.39 -14.56 24.45
C LYS A 203 7.29 -15.62 23.82
N LEU A 204 7.44 -15.62 22.50
CA LEU A 204 8.37 -16.53 21.82
C LEU A 204 9.83 -16.24 22.21
N TRP A 205 10.20 -14.97 22.41
CA TRP A 205 11.55 -14.60 22.86
C TRP A 205 11.80 -14.89 24.33
N ASP A 206 10.77 -14.87 25.18
CA ASP A 206 10.88 -15.28 26.58
C ASP A 206 10.92 -16.81 26.75
N SER A 207 10.64 -17.56 25.67
CA SER A 207 10.65 -19.02 25.68
C SER A 207 12.06 -19.61 25.61
N ARG A 208 12.17 -20.92 25.88
CA ARG A 208 13.43 -21.69 25.74
C ARG A 208 13.95 -21.75 24.30
N PHE A 209 13.12 -21.39 23.32
CA PHE A 209 13.43 -21.44 21.89
C PHE A 209 13.91 -20.11 21.32
N ASN A 210 14.29 -19.14 22.16
CA ASN A 210 14.77 -17.84 21.73
C ASN A 210 16.05 -17.96 20.85
N PRO A 211 15.97 -17.71 19.53
CA PRO A 211 17.12 -17.87 18.66
C PRO A 211 18.07 -16.66 18.74
N PRO A 212 19.35 -16.82 18.34
CA PRO A 212 20.29 -15.71 18.21
C PRO A 212 19.76 -14.59 17.29
N ALA A 213 20.26 -13.37 17.50
CA ALA A 213 19.88 -12.18 16.73
C ALA A 213 19.94 -12.34 15.21
N SER A 214 21.05 -12.88 14.71
CA SER A 214 21.28 -13.20 13.31
C SER A 214 20.20 -14.13 12.76
N ILE A 215 19.84 -15.17 13.53
CA ILE A 215 18.78 -16.10 13.15
C ILE A 215 17.41 -15.41 13.16
N LYS A 216 17.10 -14.59 14.17
CA LYS A 216 15.86 -13.79 14.19
C LYS A 216 15.76 -12.90 12.95
N TYR A 217 16.83 -12.20 12.63
CA TYR A 217 16.88 -11.30 11.48
C TYR A 217 16.71 -12.06 10.15
N GLY A 218 17.43 -13.18 9.98
CA GLY A 218 17.29 -14.01 8.79
C GLY A 218 15.91 -14.65 8.63
N LEU A 219 15.30 -15.11 9.73
CA LEU A 219 13.91 -15.57 9.75
C LEU A 219 12.95 -14.43 9.38
N GLY A 220 13.16 -13.22 9.89
CA GLY A 220 12.37 -12.04 9.53
C GLY A 220 12.38 -11.76 8.03
N LEU A 221 13.55 -11.83 7.39
CA LEU A 221 13.68 -11.67 5.94
C LEU A 221 12.97 -12.77 5.14
N ILE A 222 13.09 -14.03 5.57
CA ILE A 222 12.42 -15.17 4.92
C ILE A 222 10.90 -15.05 5.05
N ILE A 223 10.39 -14.71 6.25
CA ILE A 223 8.95 -14.52 6.48
C ILE A 223 8.41 -13.36 5.63
N MET A 224 9.15 -12.24 5.54
CA MET A 224 8.80 -11.13 4.65
C MET A 224 8.72 -11.59 3.18
N ALA A 225 9.70 -12.36 2.71
CA ALA A 225 9.68 -12.92 1.36
C ALA A 225 8.50 -13.86 1.09
N ILE A 226 8.03 -14.62 2.09
CA ILE A 226 6.80 -15.43 1.95
C ILE A 226 5.61 -14.53 1.62
N GLY A 227 5.52 -13.32 2.18
CA GLY A 227 4.48 -12.35 1.83
C GLY A 227 4.48 -11.97 0.35
N PHE A 228 5.66 -11.70 -0.23
CA PHE A 228 5.80 -11.50 -1.67
C PHE A 228 5.53 -12.78 -2.47
N GLY A 229 5.89 -13.96 -1.95
CA GLY A 229 5.62 -15.25 -2.61
C GLY A 229 4.12 -15.53 -2.71
N VAL A 230 3.35 -15.14 -1.70
CA VAL A 230 1.88 -15.19 -1.71
C VAL A 230 1.31 -14.29 -2.81
N LEU A 231 1.86 -13.09 -3.00
CA LEU A 231 1.46 -12.20 -4.11
C LEU A 231 1.84 -12.78 -5.47
N ALA A 232 3.05 -13.36 -5.60
CA ALA A 232 3.50 -13.98 -6.83
C ALA A 232 2.61 -15.17 -7.24
N TYR A 233 2.16 -15.97 -6.27
CA TYR A 233 1.23 -17.06 -6.51
C TYR A 233 -0.17 -16.53 -6.86
N GLY A 234 -0.65 -15.51 -6.15
CA GLY A 234 -1.95 -14.88 -6.43
C GLY A 234 -2.03 -14.18 -7.79
N SER A 235 -0.90 -13.72 -8.32
CA SER A 235 -0.78 -13.13 -9.66
C SER A 235 -0.36 -14.11 -10.75
N HIS A 236 -0.28 -15.42 -10.45
CA HIS A 236 0.11 -16.40 -11.44
C HIS A 236 -0.99 -16.60 -12.49
N GLY A 237 -0.63 -16.48 -13.78
CA GLY A 237 -1.55 -16.71 -14.90
C GLY A 237 -2.70 -15.71 -15.01
N ILE A 238 -2.59 -14.55 -14.35
CA ILE A 238 -3.53 -13.45 -14.51
C ILE A 238 -3.25 -12.74 -15.83
N THR A 239 -4.31 -12.40 -16.55
CA THR A 239 -4.26 -11.49 -17.70
C THR A 239 -4.61 -10.09 -17.23
N GLU A 240 -4.10 -9.07 -17.93
CA GLU A 240 -4.43 -7.68 -17.62
C GLU A 240 -5.95 -7.46 -17.57
N GLY A 241 -6.40 -6.65 -16.60
CA GLY A 241 -7.82 -6.43 -16.33
C GLY A 241 -8.50 -7.47 -15.42
N THR A 242 -7.82 -8.57 -15.07
CA THR A 242 -8.37 -9.56 -14.14
C THR A 242 -8.29 -9.08 -12.70
N ARG A 243 -9.44 -8.93 -12.03
CA ARG A 243 -9.49 -8.64 -10.59
C ARG A 243 -9.18 -9.90 -9.77
N VAL A 244 -8.31 -9.77 -8.78
CA VAL A 244 -7.95 -10.84 -7.84
C VAL A 244 -8.52 -10.57 -6.43
N SER A 245 -8.63 -11.62 -5.62
CA SER A 245 -9.11 -11.49 -4.24
C SER A 245 -8.19 -10.59 -3.40
N MET A 246 -8.80 -9.70 -2.61
CA MET A 246 -8.08 -8.83 -1.67
C MET A 246 -7.36 -9.60 -0.55
N MET A 247 -7.72 -10.87 -0.34
CA MET A 247 -7.06 -11.72 0.67
C MET A 247 -5.57 -11.91 0.39
N TRP A 248 -5.13 -11.86 -0.87
CA TRP A 248 -3.71 -11.92 -1.23
C TRP A 248 -2.92 -10.77 -0.59
N LEU A 249 -3.46 -9.55 -0.62
CA LEU A 249 -2.87 -8.39 0.05
C LEU A 249 -2.91 -8.54 1.57
N VAL A 250 -4.02 -9.00 2.14
CA VAL A 250 -4.13 -9.22 3.59
C VAL A 250 -3.05 -10.17 4.10
N PHE A 251 -2.82 -11.29 3.40
CA PHE A 251 -1.76 -12.22 3.75
C PHE A 251 -0.35 -11.64 3.54
N ALA A 252 -0.14 -10.87 2.47
CA ALA A 252 1.13 -10.20 2.25
C ALA A 252 1.48 -9.25 3.41
N TYR A 253 0.53 -8.40 3.83
CA TYR A 253 0.69 -7.53 5.01
C TYR A 253 0.93 -8.34 6.29
N PHE A 254 0.19 -9.44 6.49
CA PHE A 254 0.38 -10.32 7.65
C PHE A 254 1.82 -10.86 7.73
N PHE A 255 2.34 -11.43 6.64
CA PHE A 255 3.70 -11.97 6.63
C PHE A 255 4.77 -10.88 6.69
N HIS A 256 4.57 -9.75 6.01
CA HIS A 256 5.51 -8.64 6.07
C HIS A 256 5.63 -8.08 7.49
N THR A 257 4.50 -7.85 8.16
CA THR A 257 4.49 -7.39 9.55
C THR A 257 5.05 -8.43 10.51
N LEU A 258 4.75 -9.72 10.32
CA LEU A 258 5.35 -10.77 11.14
C LEU A 258 6.88 -10.80 10.97
N GLY A 259 7.39 -10.64 9.74
CA GLY A 259 8.82 -10.52 9.46
C GLY A 259 9.44 -9.27 10.10
N GLU A 260 8.73 -8.14 10.07
CA GLU A 260 9.13 -6.89 10.72
C GLU A 260 9.31 -7.08 12.23
N LEU A 261 8.38 -7.77 12.89
CA LEU A 261 8.46 -8.06 14.33
C LEU A 261 9.70 -8.89 14.69
N PHE A 262 10.24 -9.70 13.78
CA PHE A 262 11.46 -10.47 14.00
C PHE A 262 12.74 -9.63 13.85
N SER A 263 12.74 -8.66 12.93
CA SER A 263 13.93 -7.87 12.59
C SER A 263 14.04 -6.54 13.36
N SER A 264 12.94 -5.80 13.51
CA SER A 264 12.91 -4.43 14.04
C SER A 264 13.42 -4.28 15.49
N PRO A 265 12.93 -5.06 16.48
CA PRO A 265 13.38 -4.92 17.88
C PRO A 265 14.80 -5.45 18.09
N VAL A 266 15.24 -6.39 17.25
CA VAL A 266 16.60 -6.93 17.27
C VAL A 266 17.59 -5.89 16.76
N GLY A 267 17.34 -5.28 15.60
CA GLY A 267 18.26 -4.34 14.98
C GLY A 267 18.68 -3.19 15.90
N LEU A 268 17.71 -2.48 16.47
CA LEU A 268 17.97 -1.34 17.36
C LEU A 268 18.66 -1.76 18.68
N SER A 269 18.32 -2.93 19.21
CA SER A 269 18.95 -3.43 20.45
C SER A 269 20.44 -3.75 20.24
N TYR A 270 20.81 -4.33 19.10
CA TYR A 270 22.20 -4.67 18.84
C TYR A 270 23.05 -3.46 18.44
N VAL A 271 22.48 -2.48 17.72
CA VAL A 271 23.16 -1.21 17.45
C VAL A 271 23.55 -0.54 18.77
N SER A 272 22.67 -0.50 19.76
CA SER A 272 22.97 0.13 21.05
C SER A 272 23.92 -0.69 21.94
N LYS A 273 23.92 -2.03 21.84
CA LYS A 273 24.79 -2.91 22.64
C LYS A 273 26.22 -3.11 22.08
N LEU A 274 26.38 -3.10 20.76
CA LEU A 274 27.66 -3.41 20.10
C LEU A 274 28.52 -2.16 19.82
N VAL A 275 27.91 -0.98 19.84
CA VAL A 275 28.56 0.26 19.46
C VAL A 275 29.24 0.92 20.67
N PRO A 276 30.49 1.39 20.54
CA PRO A 276 31.14 2.18 21.60
C PRO A 276 30.31 3.42 21.95
N ALA A 277 30.20 3.77 23.24
CA ALA A 277 29.34 4.86 23.73
C ALA A 277 29.53 6.19 22.96
N ARG A 278 30.77 6.52 22.60
CA ARG A 278 31.12 7.74 21.84
C ARG A 278 30.59 7.78 20.40
N MET A 279 30.20 6.63 19.82
CA MET A 279 29.76 6.48 18.43
C MET A 279 28.25 6.17 18.30
N ILE A 280 27.50 6.12 19.41
CA ILE A 280 26.08 5.75 19.39
C ILE A 280 25.28 6.65 18.44
N ALA A 281 25.47 7.98 18.52
CA ALA A 281 24.78 8.93 17.65
C ALA A 281 25.10 8.71 16.16
N LEU A 282 26.37 8.44 15.84
CA LEU A 282 26.80 8.15 14.47
C LEU A 282 26.14 6.87 13.95
N MET A 283 26.04 5.83 14.78
CA MET A 283 25.47 4.54 14.37
C MET A 283 23.94 4.61 14.21
N PHE A 284 23.25 5.42 15.01
CA PHE A 284 21.84 5.76 14.73
C PHE A 284 21.71 6.52 13.41
N GLY A 285 22.61 7.46 13.10
CA GLY A 285 22.66 8.13 11.80
C GLY A 285 22.83 7.14 10.64
N MET A 286 23.74 6.18 10.77
CA MET A 286 23.95 5.10 9.79
C MET A 286 22.72 4.20 9.63
N TRP A 287 22.02 3.89 10.73
CA TRP A 287 20.78 3.11 10.70
C TRP A 287 19.69 3.84 9.89
N TYR A 288 19.46 5.13 10.16
CA TYR A 288 18.50 5.91 9.39
C TYR A 288 18.92 6.12 7.94
N LEU A 289 20.22 6.25 7.66
CA LEU A 289 20.73 6.31 6.29
C LEU A 289 20.44 5.00 5.54
N ALA A 290 20.63 3.83 6.18
CA ALA A 290 20.28 2.55 5.58
C ALA A 290 18.77 2.43 5.29
N ILE A 291 17.92 2.94 6.18
CA ILE A 291 16.46 3.02 5.93
C ILE A 291 16.16 3.93 4.73
N ALA A 292 16.83 5.08 4.62
CA ALA A 292 16.63 6.00 3.49
C ALA A 292 17.03 5.35 2.15
N ILE A 293 18.19 4.68 2.12
CA ILE A 293 18.64 3.93 0.94
C ILE A 293 17.64 2.81 0.60
N GLY A 294 17.16 2.07 1.60
CA GLY A 294 16.16 1.01 1.41
C GLY A 294 14.86 1.53 0.81
N ASN A 295 14.33 2.65 1.32
CA ASN A 295 13.12 3.27 0.78
C ASN A 295 13.32 3.80 -0.65
N ASN A 296 14.48 4.39 -0.94
CA ASN A 296 14.79 4.84 -2.30
C ASN A 296 14.85 3.66 -3.28
N LEU A 297 15.52 2.56 -2.89
CA LEU A 297 15.57 1.35 -3.69
C LEU A 297 14.19 0.72 -3.88
N ALA A 298 13.35 0.73 -2.84
CA ALA A 298 11.96 0.26 -2.94
C ALA A 298 11.14 1.10 -3.92
N ALA A 299 11.32 2.42 -3.92
CA ALA A 299 10.66 3.31 -4.89
C ALA A 299 11.15 3.06 -6.32
N THR A 300 12.46 2.93 -6.53
CA THR A 300 13.03 2.69 -7.87
C THR A 300 12.63 1.32 -8.42
N LEU A 301 12.76 0.25 -7.63
CA LEU A 301 12.38 -1.10 -8.07
C LEU A 301 10.86 -1.26 -8.17
N GLY A 302 10.10 -0.66 -7.26
CA GLY A 302 8.64 -0.63 -7.31
C GLY A 302 8.11 0.07 -8.56
N GLY A 303 8.78 1.15 -9.00
CA GLY A 303 8.45 1.87 -10.23
C GLY A 303 8.71 1.07 -11.52
N GLN A 304 9.45 -0.05 -11.46
CA GLN A 304 9.70 -0.93 -12.61
C GLN A 304 8.60 -1.99 -12.81
N ILE A 305 7.52 -1.93 -12.03
CA ILE A 305 6.43 -2.92 -12.09
C ILE A 305 5.85 -3.06 -13.49
N GLU A 306 5.62 -1.97 -14.22
CA GLU A 306 5.08 -1.98 -15.58
C GLU A 306 6.07 -2.66 -16.55
N THR A 307 7.33 -2.21 -16.57
CA THR A 307 8.36 -2.76 -17.46
C THR A 307 8.58 -4.27 -17.25
N ILE A 308 8.65 -4.72 -16.00
CA ILE A 308 8.86 -6.14 -15.67
C ILE A 308 7.60 -6.96 -15.99
N THR A 309 6.41 -6.39 -15.75
CA THR A 309 5.14 -7.06 -16.06
C THR A 309 4.96 -7.26 -17.56
N GLU A 310 5.27 -6.24 -18.36
CA GLU A 310 5.22 -6.30 -19.82
C GLU A 310 6.22 -7.30 -20.41
N GLN A 311 7.44 -7.37 -19.87
CA GLN A 311 8.48 -8.25 -20.40
C GLN A 311 8.31 -9.71 -19.95
N TYR A 312 7.77 -9.92 -18.74
CA TYR A 312 7.68 -11.25 -18.13
C TYR A 312 6.28 -11.54 -17.60
N SER A 313 5.94 -10.99 -16.43
CA SER A 313 4.61 -11.06 -15.81
C SER A 313 4.63 -10.40 -14.42
N LEU A 314 3.45 -10.07 -13.89
CA LEU A 314 3.31 -9.58 -12.52
C LEU A 314 3.79 -10.61 -11.46
N SER A 315 3.67 -11.90 -11.77
CA SER A 315 4.17 -12.97 -10.90
C SER A 315 5.69 -12.95 -10.79
N VAL A 316 6.39 -12.72 -11.90
CA VAL A 316 7.86 -12.59 -11.93
C VAL A 316 8.33 -11.37 -11.14
N PHE A 317 7.62 -10.25 -11.24
CA PHE A 317 7.90 -9.06 -10.44
C PHE A 317 7.94 -9.38 -8.93
N PHE A 318 6.89 -10.00 -8.39
CA PHE A 318 6.86 -10.38 -6.97
C PHE A 318 7.84 -11.51 -6.61
N LEU A 319 8.15 -12.42 -7.55
CA LEU A 319 9.15 -13.48 -7.33
C LEU A 319 10.55 -12.91 -7.08
N ILE A 320 10.92 -11.80 -7.71
CA ILE A 320 12.21 -11.13 -7.44
C ILE A 320 12.29 -10.74 -5.95
N PHE A 321 11.22 -10.13 -5.43
CA PHE A 321 11.10 -9.75 -4.00
C PHE A 321 10.85 -10.94 -3.07
N THR A 322 10.65 -12.14 -3.61
CA THR A 322 10.56 -13.39 -2.84
C THR A 322 11.95 -14.03 -2.73
N VAL A 323 12.63 -14.22 -3.86
CA VAL A 323 13.90 -14.95 -3.93
C VAL A 323 15.03 -14.16 -3.28
N VAL A 324 15.12 -12.84 -3.54
CA VAL A 324 16.23 -12.03 -3.03
C VAL A 324 16.27 -11.99 -1.50
N PRO A 325 15.17 -11.71 -0.77
CA PRO A 325 15.23 -11.71 0.70
C PRO A 325 15.34 -13.12 1.30
N ILE A 326 14.86 -14.18 0.63
CA ILE A 326 15.14 -15.57 1.05
C ILE A 326 16.65 -15.84 1.02
N VAL A 327 17.31 -15.55 -0.10
CA VAL A 327 18.75 -15.74 -0.23
C VAL A 327 19.50 -14.91 0.80
N ALA A 328 19.15 -13.63 0.97
CA ALA A 328 19.75 -12.79 1.99
C ALA A 328 19.53 -13.34 3.42
N GLY A 329 18.32 -13.81 3.74
CA GLY A 329 18.00 -14.40 5.03
C GLY A 329 18.79 -15.68 5.32
N LEU A 330 18.90 -16.57 4.33
CA LEU A 330 19.73 -17.78 4.42
C LEU A 330 21.22 -17.44 4.60
N LEU A 331 21.73 -16.44 3.87
CA LEU A 331 23.12 -15.98 4.03
C LEU A 331 23.37 -15.43 5.44
N VAL A 332 22.46 -14.63 6.00
CA VAL A 332 22.59 -14.11 7.37
C VAL A 332 22.57 -15.24 8.40
N ILE A 333 21.72 -16.24 8.21
CA ILE A 333 21.67 -17.44 9.07
C ILE A 333 22.98 -18.24 8.96
N ALA A 334 23.50 -18.43 7.74
CA ALA A 334 24.76 -19.13 7.50
C ALA A 334 25.96 -18.39 8.12
N LEU A 335 25.92 -17.05 8.18
CA LEU A 335 26.95 -16.21 8.81
C LEU A 335 26.85 -16.16 10.34
N ASN A 336 25.80 -16.71 10.94
CA ASN A 336 25.61 -16.75 12.39
C ASN A 336 26.87 -17.17 13.20
N PRO A 337 27.60 -18.26 12.90
CA PRO A 337 28.77 -18.65 13.69
C PRO A 337 29.88 -17.58 13.68
N VAL A 338 30.06 -16.88 12.57
CA VAL A 338 31.04 -15.79 12.45
C VAL A 338 30.56 -14.56 13.22
N LEU A 339 29.31 -14.15 13.02
CA LEU A 339 28.70 -13.02 13.72
C LEU A 339 28.75 -13.21 15.24
N LYS A 340 28.39 -14.40 15.72
CA LYS A 340 28.44 -14.75 17.15
C LYS A 340 29.86 -14.62 17.73
N LYS A 341 30.89 -14.99 16.98
CA LYS A 341 32.29 -14.85 17.39
C LYS A 341 32.71 -13.37 17.48
N LEU A 342 32.26 -12.55 16.54
CA LEU A 342 32.57 -11.12 16.47
C LEU A 342 31.80 -10.27 17.49
N MET A 343 30.68 -10.77 18.02
CA MET A 343 29.85 -10.06 19.01
C MET A 343 30.42 -10.09 20.44
N HIS A 344 31.61 -10.65 20.68
CA HIS A 344 32.36 -10.61 21.95
C HIS A 344 31.51 -10.88 23.21
N GLY A 345 30.55 -11.81 23.15
CA GLY A 345 29.75 -12.23 24.31
C GLY A 345 28.52 -11.35 24.62
N VAL A 346 28.18 -10.39 23.77
CA VAL A 346 26.92 -9.63 23.87
C VAL A 346 25.74 -10.56 23.57
N LYS A 347 24.95 -10.87 24.60
CA LYS A 347 23.71 -11.68 24.50
C LYS A 347 22.50 -10.79 24.21
#